data_AF-A0A7S0MN09-F1
#
_entry.id   AF-A0A7S0MN09-F1
#
_cell.length_a   1.000
_cell.length_b   1.000
_cell.length_c   1.000
_cell.angle_alpha   90.00
_cell.angle_beta   90.00
_cell.angle_gamma   90.00
#
_symmetry.space_group_name_H-M   'P 1'
#
loop_
_entity.id
_entity.type
_entity.pdbx_description
1 polymer ?
#
loop_
_entity_poly.entity_id
_entity_poly.type
_entity_poly.pdbx_seq_one_letter_code
_entity_poly.pdbx_strand_id
1 'polypeptide(L)'
;KGKGVKKGKSAITPEWSALVALSARPFKGPDKPGKAFEMSSLAEGKARKVCGKSGRELSEYNRHQLSRIYPYGGRVDSSNQDPLIPWASGCQLVALNYQTWDVPMQLNTGKFLQNGNCGYVLKSDALLGAAPAAGRVTVRVVVLSCQRIPGGGKARDIVDPYVVVELHSPGAGVVRRGAKAGDKN
;
A
#
# COMPACT_ATOMS: atom_id res chain seq x y z
N LYS A 1 27.29 -34.85 6.36
CA LYS A 1 26.70 -34.65 7.71
C LYS A 1 26.41 -33.17 7.90
N GLY A 2 25.22 -32.81 8.37
CA GLY A 2 24.83 -31.42 8.64
C GLY A 2 23.33 -31.19 8.44
N LYS A 3 22.46 -31.95 9.13
CA LYS A 3 21.03 -31.62 9.18
C LYS A 3 20.90 -30.31 9.95
N GLY A 4 20.50 -29.24 9.27
CA GLY A 4 20.23 -27.95 9.91
C GLY A 4 19.21 -28.14 11.04
N VAL A 5 19.63 -27.80 12.26
CA VAL A 5 18.76 -27.84 13.44
C VAL A 5 17.64 -26.83 13.22
N LYS A 6 16.40 -27.31 13.04
CA LYS A 6 15.22 -26.46 13.10
C LYS A 6 15.12 -25.94 14.54
N LYS A 7 15.55 -24.70 14.79
CA LYS A 7 15.29 -24.01 16.06
C LYS A 7 13.77 -24.05 16.31
N GLY A 8 13.35 -24.75 17.35
CA GLY A 8 11.99 -24.67 17.86
C GLY A 8 11.66 -23.21 18.19
N LYS A 9 10.42 -22.78 17.96
CA LYS A 9 9.98 -21.47 18.44
C LYS A 9 10.17 -21.44 19.95
N SER A 10 10.92 -20.48 20.47
CA SER A 10 11.03 -20.29 21.91
C SER A 10 9.63 -20.07 22.49
N ALA A 11 9.32 -20.71 23.62
CA ALA A 11 8.08 -20.45 24.33
C ALA A 11 8.04 -18.97 24.72
N ILE A 12 6.93 -18.30 24.43
CA ILE A 12 6.70 -16.91 24.82
C ILE A 12 6.38 -16.93 26.32
N THR A 13 7.05 -16.08 27.11
CA THR A 13 6.79 -16.04 28.56
C THR A 13 5.43 -15.37 28.84
N PRO A 14 4.79 -15.67 29.98
CA PRO A 14 3.48 -15.10 30.33
C PRO A 14 3.47 -13.57 30.35
N GLU A 15 4.56 -12.93 30.79
CA GLU A 15 4.69 -11.48 30.91
C GLU A 15 4.60 -10.80 29.53
N TRP A 16 5.26 -11.37 28.51
CA TRP A 16 5.15 -10.90 27.13
C TRP A 16 3.77 -11.20 26.52
N SER A 17 3.19 -12.37 26.80
CA SER A 17 1.87 -12.72 26.32
C SER A 17 0.77 -11.80 26.88
N ALA A 18 0.92 -11.33 28.11
CA ALA A 18 -0.05 -10.46 28.78
C ALA A 18 -0.16 -9.07 28.11
N LEU A 19 0.86 -8.64 27.37
CA LEU A 19 0.90 -7.35 26.66
C LEU A 19 0.31 -7.41 25.23
N VAL A 20 -0.08 -8.60 24.75
CA VAL A 20 -0.53 -8.78 23.36
C VAL A 20 -2.01 -8.44 23.22
N ALA A 21 -2.29 -7.24 22.71
CA ALA A 21 -3.64 -6.84 22.30
C ALA A 21 -4.03 -7.37 20.90
N LEU A 22 -3.04 -7.58 20.02
CA LEU A 22 -3.20 -8.10 18.67
C LEU A 22 -2.41 -9.39 18.48
N SER A 23 -3.09 -10.52 18.48
CA SER A 23 -2.48 -11.85 18.47
C SER A 23 -2.13 -12.32 17.07
N ALA A 24 -0.87 -12.67 16.85
CA ALA A 24 -0.42 -13.17 15.55
C ALA A 24 -1.00 -14.57 15.25
N ARG A 25 -1.67 -14.71 14.11
CA ARG A 25 -2.27 -15.96 13.62
C ARG A 25 -1.76 -16.31 12.22
N PRO A 26 -1.41 -17.57 11.95
CA PRO A 26 -1.11 -18.02 10.59
C PRO A 26 -2.28 -17.81 9.63
N PHE A 27 -2.04 -17.20 8.47
CA PHE A 27 -3.06 -17.03 7.45
C PHE A 27 -3.43 -18.36 6.79
N LYS A 28 -4.65 -18.86 7.08
CA LYS A 28 -5.19 -20.12 6.55
C LYS A 28 -6.04 -19.97 5.28
N GLY A 29 -6.36 -18.74 4.89
CA GLY A 29 -7.27 -18.43 3.78
C GLY A 29 -8.22 -17.29 4.16
N PRO A 30 -8.75 -16.53 3.18
CA PRO A 30 -9.70 -15.45 3.45
C PRO A 30 -11.06 -15.98 3.93
N ASP A 31 -11.40 -17.23 3.57
CA ASP A 31 -12.58 -17.98 4.00
C ASP A 31 -12.50 -18.49 5.47
N LYS A 32 -11.35 -18.33 6.11
CA LYS A 32 -11.09 -18.83 7.48
C LYS A 32 -10.67 -17.70 8.41
N PRO A 33 -11.52 -16.67 8.62
CA PRO A 33 -11.21 -15.59 9.55
C PRO A 33 -11.00 -16.14 10.97
N GLY A 34 -10.20 -15.40 11.73
CA GLY A 34 -10.01 -15.60 13.15
C GLY A 34 -10.89 -14.66 13.95
N LYS A 35 -10.50 -14.41 15.20
CA LYS A 35 -11.14 -13.39 16.04
C LYS A 35 -10.66 -12.00 15.64
N ALA A 36 -11.43 -10.96 15.99
CA ALA A 36 -11.12 -9.58 15.60
C ALA A 36 -9.78 -9.06 16.14
N PHE A 37 -9.36 -9.54 17.31
CA PHE A 37 -8.07 -9.22 17.91
C PHE A 37 -6.91 -10.10 17.39
N GLU A 38 -7.18 -11.05 16.49
CA GLU A 38 -6.12 -11.80 15.83
C GLU A 38 -5.73 -11.09 14.54
N MET A 39 -4.48 -11.20 14.11
CA MET A 39 -4.05 -10.65 12.82
C MET A 39 -3.14 -11.62 12.07
N SER A 40 -3.16 -11.54 10.74
CA SER A 40 -2.32 -12.36 9.88
C SER A 40 -1.34 -11.52 9.07
N SER A 41 -0.09 -11.98 9.00
CA SER A 41 0.95 -11.37 8.16
C SER A 41 1.18 -12.18 6.88
N LEU A 42 1.29 -11.50 5.74
CA LEU A 42 1.54 -12.10 4.43
C LEU A 42 2.71 -11.38 3.74
N ALA A 43 3.68 -12.14 3.25
CA ALA A 43 4.69 -11.59 2.34
C ALA A 43 4.03 -11.15 1.03
N GLU A 44 4.57 -10.12 0.40
CA GLU A 44 4.00 -9.49 -0.80
C GLU A 44 3.62 -10.48 -1.93
N GLY A 45 4.44 -11.51 -2.16
CA GLY A 45 4.19 -12.49 -3.20
C GLY A 45 2.95 -13.35 -2.91
N LYS A 46 2.71 -13.67 -1.63
CA LYS A 46 1.48 -14.34 -1.19
C LYS A 46 0.31 -13.38 -1.25
N ALA A 47 0.47 -12.16 -0.76
CA ALA A 47 -0.55 -11.12 -0.78
C ALA A 47 -1.07 -10.86 -2.21
N ARG A 48 -0.16 -10.67 -3.18
CA ARG A 48 -0.48 -10.47 -4.59
C ARG A 48 -1.32 -11.60 -5.18
N LYS A 49 -0.95 -12.86 -4.88
CA LYS A 49 -1.71 -14.05 -5.31
C LYS A 49 -3.11 -14.08 -4.70
N VAL A 50 -3.25 -13.78 -3.41
CA VAL A 50 -4.57 -13.78 -2.74
C VAL A 50 -5.42 -12.63 -3.24
N CYS A 51 -4.88 -11.42 -3.38
CA CYS A 51 -5.62 -10.26 -3.91
C CYS A 51 -6.15 -10.54 -5.32
N GLY A 52 -5.33 -11.16 -6.18
CA GLY A 52 -5.74 -11.47 -7.56
C GLY A 52 -6.75 -12.61 -7.69
N LYS A 53 -6.71 -13.63 -6.82
CA LYS A 53 -7.60 -14.80 -6.90
C LYS A 53 -8.85 -14.69 -6.04
N SER A 54 -8.77 -13.99 -4.91
CA SER A 54 -9.78 -13.99 -3.84
C SER A 54 -9.85 -12.62 -3.17
N GLY A 55 -9.73 -11.54 -3.94
CA GLY A 55 -9.71 -10.17 -3.42
C GLY A 55 -11.01 -9.76 -2.73
N ARG A 56 -12.16 -10.27 -3.19
CA ARG A 56 -13.46 -10.03 -2.57
C ARG A 56 -13.54 -10.70 -1.20
N GLU A 57 -13.21 -11.98 -1.11
CA GLU A 57 -13.17 -12.75 0.14
C GLU A 57 -12.14 -12.15 1.10
N LEU A 58 -11.00 -11.67 0.60
CA LEU A 58 -10.02 -10.96 1.40
C LEU A 58 -10.57 -9.62 1.94
N SER A 59 -11.39 -8.92 1.16
CA SER A 59 -12.06 -7.70 1.61
C SER A 59 -13.06 -7.99 2.72
N GLU A 60 -13.83 -9.08 2.62
CA GLU A 60 -14.73 -9.57 3.67
C GLU A 60 -13.95 -9.92 4.95
N TYR A 61 -12.85 -10.70 4.81
CA TYR A 61 -11.93 -11.01 5.89
C TYR A 61 -11.43 -9.73 6.59
N ASN A 62 -11.05 -8.72 5.80
CA ASN A 62 -10.52 -7.45 6.29
C ASN A 62 -11.58 -6.48 6.85
N ARG A 63 -12.86 -6.84 6.90
CA ARG A 63 -13.87 -6.09 7.66
C ARG A 63 -13.79 -6.37 9.15
N HIS A 64 -13.43 -7.60 9.51
CA HIS A 64 -13.47 -8.07 10.89
C HIS A 64 -12.10 -8.39 11.46
N GLN A 65 -11.06 -8.48 10.62
CA GLN A 65 -9.71 -8.84 11.03
C GLN A 65 -8.65 -7.99 10.34
N LEU A 66 -7.53 -7.71 11.02
CA LEU A 66 -6.40 -6.99 10.43
C LEU A 66 -5.49 -7.94 9.63
N SER A 67 -5.07 -7.50 8.45
CA SER A 67 -3.98 -8.12 7.69
C SER A 67 -2.80 -7.19 7.53
N ARG A 68 -1.59 -7.76 7.70
CA ARG A 68 -0.32 -7.09 7.45
C ARG A 68 0.35 -7.63 6.22
N ILE A 69 0.65 -6.75 5.27
CA ILE A 69 1.47 -7.05 4.11
C ILE A 69 2.87 -6.51 4.37
N TYR A 70 3.90 -7.27 3.99
CA TYR A 70 5.28 -6.82 4.14
C TYR A 70 6.14 -7.18 2.92
N PRO A 71 7.18 -6.38 2.62
CA PRO A 71 8.10 -6.63 1.52
C PRO A 71 8.74 -8.02 1.61
N TYR A 72 8.93 -8.69 0.46
CA TYR A 72 9.65 -9.96 0.44
C TYR A 72 11.12 -9.75 0.81
N GLY A 73 11.70 -10.71 1.54
CA GLY A 73 13.09 -10.62 2.03
C GLY A 73 14.17 -10.53 0.95
N GLY A 74 13.84 -10.83 -0.32
CA GLY A 74 14.75 -10.63 -1.44
C GLY A 74 14.97 -9.15 -1.84
N ARG A 75 14.20 -8.21 -1.28
CA ARG A 75 14.39 -6.77 -1.48
C ARG A 75 15.52 -6.23 -0.61
N VAL A 76 16.72 -6.71 -0.88
CA VAL A 76 17.95 -6.30 -0.17
C VAL A 76 18.28 -4.82 -0.38
N ASP A 77 17.77 -4.24 -1.46
CA ASP A 77 17.85 -2.82 -1.81
C ASP A 77 16.82 -1.95 -1.07
N SER A 78 15.98 -2.55 -0.22
CA SER A 78 14.86 -1.87 0.45
C SER A 78 13.83 -1.24 -0.51
N SER A 79 13.72 -1.71 -1.76
CA SER A 79 12.65 -1.28 -2.66
C SER A 79 11.25 -1.59 -2.10
N ASN A 80 10.23 -0.89 -2.57
CA ASN A 80 8.84 -1.12 -2.13
C ASN A 80 7.98 -1.86 -3.18
N GLN A 81 6.91 -2.46 -2.68
CA GLN A 81 5.84 -3.02 -3.51
C GLN A 81 4.75 -1.96 -3.75
N ASP A 82 3.96 -2.14 -4.81
CA ASP A 82 2.74 -1.36 -5.02
C ASP A 82 1.72 -1.62 -3.89
N PRO A 83 1.33 -0.59 -3.11
CA PRO A 83 0.40 -0.74 -2.00
C PRO A 83 -1.08 -0.69 -2.44
N LEU A 84 -1.38 -0.26 -3.67
CA LEU A 84 -2.74 -0.04 -4.15
C LEU A 84 -3.56 -1.32 -4.19
N ILE A 85 -2.97 -2.42 -4.67
CA ILE A 85 -3.65 -3.71 -4.79
C ILE A 85 -4.06 -4.28 -3.43
N PRO A 86 -3.16 -4.35 -2.42
CA PRO A 86 -3.56 -4.68 -1.05
C PRO A 86 -4.65 -3.76 -0.48
N TRP A 87 -4.53 -2.43 -0.62
CA TRP A 87 -5.54 -1.50 -0.10
C TRP A 87 -6.91 -1.70 -0.77
N ALA A 88 -6.95 -1.96 -2.07
CA ALA A 88 -8.17 -2.27 -2.81
C ALA A 88 -8.79 -3.61 -2.42
N SER A 89 -8.02 -4.50 -1.77
CA SER A 89 -8.51 -5.75 -1.17
C SER A 89 -8.78 -5.60 0.34
N GLY A 90 -8.81 -4.37 0.85
CA GLY A 90 -9.11 -4.05 2.25
C GLY A 90 -7.97 -4.22 3.24
N CYS A 91 -6.76 -4.61 2.82
CA CYS A 91 -5.62 -4.77 3.72
C CYS A 91 -5.23 -3.43 4.35
N GLN A 92 -5.07 -3.40 5.67
CA GLN A 92 -4.89 -2.17 6.43
C GLN A 92 -3.41 -1.88 6.71
N LEU A 93 -2.66 -2.91 7.13
CA LEU A 93 -1.27 -2.77 7.55
C LEU A 93 -0.31 -3.10 6.39
N VAL A 94 -0.30 -2.28 5.35
CA VAL A 94 0.58 -2.45 4.19
C VAL A 94 1.94 -1.82 4.47
N ALA A 95 2.86 -2.61 5.04
CA ALA A 95 4.18 -2.13 5.44
C ALA A 95 5.07 -1.85 4.24
N LEU A 96 5.74 -0.70 4.26
CA LEU A 96 6.73 -0.24 3.28
C LEU A 96 8.03 0.14 4.01
N ASN A 97 9.12 0.19 3.26
CA ASN A 97 10.43 0.67 3.68
C ASN A 97 10.46 2.21 3.59
N TYR A 98 10.25 2.89 4.71
CA TYR A 98 10.15 4.36 4.80
C TYR A 98 11.45 5.08 4.40
N GLN A 99 12.59 4.42 4.51
CA GLN A 99 13.89 4.94 4.09
C GLN A 99 14.03 5.09 2.57
N THR A 100 13.15 4.46 1.78
CA THR A 100 13.20 4.46 0.32
C THR A 100 12.11 5.37 -0.24
N TRP A 101 12.52 6.49 -0.85
CA TRP A 101 11.59 7.45 -1.47
C TRP A 101 11.23 7.09 -2.92
N ASP A 102 10.56 5.95 -3.10
CA ASP A 102 10.06 5.47 -4.39
C ASP A 102 8.57 5.78 -4.60
N VAL A 103 8.03 5.44 -5.78
CA VAL A 103 6.62 5.71 -6.13
C VAL A 103 5.64 5.13 -5.10
N PRO A 104 5.78 3.88 -4.60
CA PRO A 104 4.97 3.38 -3.49
C PRO A 104 4.97 4.28 -2.24
N MET A 105 6.13 4.83 -1.86
CA MET A 105 6.21 5.73 -0.71
C MET A 105 5.56 7.08 -0.97
N GLN A 106 5.63 7.60 -2.20
CA GLN A 106 4.90 8.80 -2.61
C GLN A 106 3.38 8.58 -2.54
N LEU A 107 2.88 7.43 -3.03
CA LEU A 107 1.47 7.04 -2.91
C LEU A 107 1.03 6.88 -1.45
N ASN A 108 1.87 6.27 -0.61
CA ASN A 108 1.65 6.13 0.83
C ASN A 108 1.53 7.50 1.50
N THR A 109 2.48 8.39 1.24
CA THR A 109 2.45 9.76 1.78
C THR A 109 1.18 10.48 1.34
N GLY A 110 0.86 10.46 0.04
CA GLY A 110 -0.35 11.11 -0.49
C GLY A 110 -1.66 10.56 0.11
N LYS A 111 -1.76 9.24 0.30
CA LYS A 111 -2.94 8.62 0.92
C LYS A 111 -3.09 9.05 2.37
N PHE A 112 -2.01 9.04 3.16
CA PHE A 112 -2.08 9.29 4.59
C PHE A 112 -2.07 10.77 4.97
N LEU A 113 -1.87 11.70 4.04
CA LEU A 113 -2.20 13.13 4.25
C LEU A 113 -3.70 13.35 4.51
N GLN A 114 -4.56 12.43 4.09
CA GLN A 114 -5.99 12.46 4.39
C GLN A 114 -6.24 12.36 5.91
N ASN A 115 -7.44 12.77 6.33
CA ASN A 115 -7.86 12.66 7.73
C ASN A 115 -6.88 13.33 8.73
N GLY A 116 -6.34 14.50 8.34
CA GLY A 116 -5.45 15.28 9.20
C GLY A 116 -4.09 14.64 9.48
N ASN A 117 -3.61 13.76 8.59
CA ASN A 117 -2.31 13.09 8.74
C ASN A 117 -2.16 12.26 10.04
N CYS A 118 -3.26 11.70 10.55
CA CYS A 118 -3.25 10.93 11.81
C CYS A 118 -2.75 9.48 11.65
N GLY A 119 -2.43 9.05 10.42
CA GLY A 119 -2.03 7.68 10.11
C GLY A 119 -3.19 6.70 9.90
N TYR A 120 -4.44 7.15 10.05
CA TYR A 120 -5.63 6.33 9.82
C TYR A 120 -6.54 6.96 8.77
N VAL A 121 -6.88 6.19 7.74
CA VAL A 121 -7.81 6.59 6.68
C VAL A 121 -8.94 5.57 6.63
N LEU A 122 -10.18 6.04 6.75
CA LEU A 122 -11.37 5.18 6.67
C LEU A 122 -11.41 4.48 5.30
N LYS A 123 -11.71 3.19 5.29
CA LYS A 123 -11.91 2.43 4.05
C LYS A 123 -13.15 2.96 3.31
N SER A 124 -13.21 2.77 2.00
CA SER A 124 -14.42 3.09 1.23
C SER A 124 -15.60 2.22 1.67
N ASP A 125 -16.82 2.71 1.47
CA ASP A 125 -18.06 2.01 1.87
C ASP A 125 -18.15 0.60 1.27
N ALA A 126 -17.67 0.41 0.04
CA ALA A 126 -17.60 -0.91 -0.61
C ALA A 126 -16.75 -1.93 0.18
N LEU A 127 -15.63 -1.47 0.75
CA LEU A 127 -14.76 -2.29 1.60
C LEU A 127 -15.31 -2.48 3.02
N LEU A 128 -16.38 -1.74 3.37
CA LEU A 128 -17.14 -1.87 4.61
C LEU A 128 -18.43 -2.68 4.45
N GLY A 129 -18.81 -3.05 3.22
CA GLY A 129 -19.97 -3.91 2.92
C GLY A 129 -21.16 -3.21 2.30
N ALA A 130 -21.05 -1.90 2.03
CA ALA A 130 -22.04 -1.22 1.21
C ALA A 130 -21.90 -1.62 -0.27
N ALA A 131 -22.96 -1.39 -1.04
CA ALA A 131 -22.85 -1.46 -2.49
C ALA A 131 -21.79 -0.45 -2.98
N PRO A 132 -20.94 -0.82 -3.95
CA PRO A 132 -20.01 0.13 -4.52
C PRO A 132 -20.77 1.31 -5.13
N ALA A 133 -20.25 2.52 -4.94
CA ALA A 133 -20.79 3.70 -5.59
C ALA A 133 -20.77 3.46 -7.11
N ALA A 134 -21.95 3.43 -7.72
CA ALA A 134 -22.09 3.29 -9.16
C ALA A 134 -21.78 4.64 -9.82
N GLY A 135 -20.87 4.66 -10.79
CA GLY A 135 -20.63 5.87 -11.56
C GLY A 135 -19.30 5.87 -12.30
N ARG A 136 -19.27 6.62 -13.40
CA ARG A 136 -18.04 6.98 -14.10
C ARG A 136 -17.68 8.41 -13.71
N VAL A 137 -16.47 8.62 -13.23
CA VAL A 137 -15.93 9.96 -12.98
C VAL A 137 -14.97 10.30 -14.12
N THR A 138 -15.15 11.49 -14.71
CA THR A 138 -14.20 12.05 -15.67
C THR A 138 -13.32 13.07 -14.95
N VAL A 139 -12.00 12.84 -14.97
CA VAL A 139 -11.01 13.76 -14.41
C VAL A 139 -10.29 14.45 -15.56
N ARG A 140 -10.37 15.79 -15.60
CA ARG A 140 -9.63 16.63 -16.55
C ARG A 140 -8.58 17.41 -15.78
N VAL A 141 -7.31 17.17 -16.06
CA VAL A 141 -6.18 17.92 -15.50
C VAL A 141 -5.62 18.80 -16.61
N VAL A 142 -5.49 20.10 -16.35
CA VAL A 142 -4.87 21.07 -17.28
C VAL A 142 -3.69 21.70 -16.57
N VAL A 143 -2.49 21.50 -17.11
CA VAL A 143 -1.27 22.13 -16.61
C VAL A 143 -1.18 23.52 -17.24
N LEU A 144 -1.38 24.57 -16.45
CA LEU A 144 -1.40 25.95 -16.95
C LEU A 144 -0.01 26.60 -16.91
N SER A 145 0.66 26.51 -15.75
CA SER A 145 1.97 27.13 -15.51
C SER A 145 2.62 26.53 -14.28
N CYS A 146 3.92 26.77 -14.14
CA CYS A 146 4.71 26.39 -12.97
C CYS A 146 5.46 27.63 -12.47
N GLN A 147 5.49 27.88 -11.16
CA GLN A 147 6.17 29.04 -10.57
C GLN A 147 7.23 28.60 -9.57
N ARG A 148 8.35 29.36 -9.52
CA ARG A 148 9.45 29.15 -8.54
C ARG A 148 9.94 27.70 -8.45
N ILE A 149 10.09 27.06 -9.62
CA ILE A 149 10.63 25.70 -9.68
C ILE A 149 12.07 25.72 -9.16
N PRO A 150 12.44 24.82 -8.23
CA PRO A 150 13.81 24.71 -7.75
C PRO A 150 14.79 24.48 -8.92
N GLY A 151 15.91 25.20 -8.93
CA GLY A 151 16.95 25.05 -9.95
C GLY A 151 17.66 23.70 -9.89
N GLY A 152 18.36 23.32 -10.97
CA GLY A 152 19.09 22.05 -11.13
C GLY A 152 20.35 21.87 -10.26
N GLY A 153 20.44 22.56 -9.13
CA GLY A 153 21.57 22.45 -8.18
C GLY A 153 22.78 23.35 -8.48
N LYS A 154 22.80 24.08 -9.60
CA LYS A 154 23.82 25.10 -9.91
C LYS A 154 23.25 26.51 -9.75
N ALA A 155 24.06 27.45 -9.25
CA ALA A 155 23.67 28.85 -9.15
C ALA A 155 23.40 29.43 -10.55
N ARG A 156 22.24 30.11 -10.71
CA ARG A 156 21.78 30.75 -11.96
C ARG A 156 21.40 29.82 -13.12
N ASP A 157 21.18 28.54 -12.84
CA ASP A 157 20.69 27.61 -13.87
C ASP A 157 19.21 27.86 -14.19
N ILE A 158 18.86 27.89 -15.49
CA ILE A 158 17.49 28.01 -15.97
C ILE A 158 16.99 26.60 -16.29
N VAL A 159 15.99 26.13 -15.56
CA VAL A 159 15.41 24.80 -15.75
C VAL A 159 14.46 24.78 -16.94
N ASP A 160 14.47 23.69 -17.71
CA ASP A 160 13.44 23.35 -18.71
C ASP A 160 12.46 22.34 -18.11
N PRO A 161 11.37 22.79 -17.48
CA PRO A 161 10.50 21.91 -16.72
C PRO A 161 9.59 21.07 -17.63
N TYR A 162 9.41 19.83 -17.23
CA TYR A 162 8.42 18.92 -17.79
C TYR A 162 7.51 18.42 -16.68
N VAL A 163 6.20 18.46 -16.93
CA VAL A 163 5.20 18.01 -15.97
C VAL A 163 4.69 16.64 -16.40
N VAL A 164 4.66 15.72 -15.44
CA VAL A 164 4.06 14.39 -15.60
C VAL A 164 2.83 14.32 -14.71
N VAL A 165 1.71 13.88 -15.29
CA VAL A 165 0.48 13.54 -14.57
C VAL A 165 0.28 12.04 -14.66
N GLU A 166 0.18 11.38 -13.51
CA GLU A 166 -0.10 9.95 -13.41
C GLU A 166 -1.38 9.72 -12.61
N LEU A 167 -2.32 8.97 -13.20
CA LEU A 167 -3.47 8.44 -12.51
C LEU A 167 -3.19 6.98 -12.13
N HIS A 168 -3.11 6.73 -10.84
CA HIS A 168 -2.89 5.41 -10.26
C HIS A 168 -4.22 4.81 -9.79
N SER A 169 -4.64 3.72 -10.42
CA SER A 169 -5.89 3.02 -10.05
C SER A 169 -5.63 1.54 -9.80
N PRO A 170 -6.12 0.96 -8.68
CA PRO A 170 -5.99 -0.47 -8.44
C PRO A 170 -6.58 -1.29 -9.59
N GLY A 171 -5.80 -2.23 -10.13
CA GLY A 171 -6.24 -3.17 -11.18
C GLY A 171 -6.38 -2.60 -12.60
N ALA A 172 -6.39 -1.27 -12.77
CA ALA A 172 -6.48 -0.60 -14.08
C ALA A 172 -5.14 -0.07 -14.60
N GLY A 173 -4.06 -0.24 -13.83
CA GLY A 173 -2.72 0.23 -14.18
C GLY A 173 -2.53 1.74 -13.95
N VAL A 174 -1.45 2.28 -14.51
CA VAL A 174 -1.08 3.70 -14.40
C VAL A 174 -1.33 4.38 -15.74
N VAL A 175 -2.17 5.41 -15.75
CA VAL A 175 -2.34 6.29 -16.92
C VAL A 175 -1.41 7.47 -16.76
N ARG A 176 -0.41 7.58 -17.64
CA ARG A 176 0.59 8.65 -17.64
C ARG A 176 0.37 9.61 -18.81
N ARG A 177 0.45 10.91 -18.54
CA ARG A 177 0.49 11.98 -19.54
C ARG A 177 1.59 12.97 -19.17
N GLY A 178 2.14 13.63 -20.18
CA GLY A 178 3.21 14.58 -20.02
C GLY A 178 2.94 15.86 -20.78
N ALA A 179 3.46 16.97 -20.28
CA ALA A 179 3.37 18.27 -20.94
C ALA A 179 4.67 19.06 -20.74
N LYS A 180 5.18 19.66 -21.81
CA LYS A 180 6.26 20.64 -21.82
C LYS A 180 5.71 22.04 -22.10
N ALA A 181 6.51 23.06 -21.76
CA ALA A 181 6.21 24.42 -22.17
C ALA A 181 6.13 24.51 -23.71
N GLY A 182 5.01 25.01 -24.22
CA GLY A 182 4.79 25.20 -25.66
C GLY A 182 4.17 24.01 -26.41
N ASP A 183 3.86 22.89 -25.73
CA ASP A 183 3.07 21.82 -26.33
C ASP A 183 1.67 22.36 -26.70
N LYS A 184 1.25 22.18 -27.96
CA LYS A 184 -0.11 22.53 -28.41
C LYS A 184 -1.07 21.40 -28.01
N ASN A 185 -2.25 21.76 -27.49
CA ASN A 185 -3.34 20.83 -27.16
C ASN A 185 -3.73 19.94 -28.35
#